data_AF-V4J2B0-F1
#
_entry.id   AF-V4J2B0-F1
#
_cell.length_a   1.000
_cell.length_b   1.000
_cell.length_c   1.000
_cell.angle_alpha   90.00
_cell.angle_beta   90.00
_cell.angle_gamma   90.00
#
_symmetry.space_group_name_H-M   'P 1'
#
loop_
_entity.id
_entity.type
_entity.pdbx_description
1 polymer ?
#
loop_
_entity_poly.entity_id
_entity_poly.type
_entity_poly.pdbx_seq_one_letter_code
_entity_poly.pdbx_strand_id
1 'polypeptide(L)'
;KTAALFAAATEAGAAAAGMDPAPWHVLGENLGLAYQVADDLRDVASSADELGKPVGQDAAHDRPSAVAELGLDGALGRLTELVTGAADSIPVCRGRDTLRTLVYEEMRRLLPEHLARQLD
;
A
#
# COMPACT_ATOMS: atom_id res chain seq x y z
N LYS A 1 -1.57 -12.14 -4.80
CA LYS A 1 -2.54 -12.92 -3.98
C LYS A 1 -3.26 -12.02 -2.97
N THR A 2 -2.56 -11.14 -2.27
CA THR A 2 -3.12 -10.23 -1.25
C THR A 2 -4.17 -9.26 -1.81
N ALA A 3 -3.91 -8.65 -2.98
CA ALA A 3 -4.84 -7.72 -3.63
C ALA A 3 -6.29 -8.23 -3.80
N ALA A 4 -6.47 -9.53 -4.07
CA ALA A 4 -7.79 -10.10 -4.28
C ALA A 4 -8.67 -10.04 -3.01
N LEU A 5 -8.08 -10.21 -1.82
CA LEU A 5 -8.84 -10.14 -0.56
C LEU A 5 -9.22 -8.71 -0.22
N PHE A 6 -8.35 -7.73 -0.51
CA PHE A 6 -8.68 -6.32 -0.33
C PHE A 6 -9.79 -5.87 -1.30
N ALA A 7 -9.71 -6.26 -2.57
CA ALA A 7 -10.77 -6.02 -3.56
C ALA A 7 -12.10 -6.64 -3.12
N ALA A 8 -12.09 -7.90 -2.70
CA ALA A 8 -13.29 -8.55 -2.19
C ALA A 8 -13.88 -7.85 -0.95
N ALA A 9 -13.03 -7.33 -0.05
CA ALA A 9 -13.49 -6.61 1.14
C ALA A 9 -14.17 -5.27 0.80
N THR A 10 -13.61 -4.49 -0.13
CA THR A 10 -14.19 -3.22 -0.55
C THR A 10 -15.48 -3.42 -1.33
N GLU A 11 -15.52 -4.42 -2.20
CA GLU A 11 -16.73 -4.85 -2.90
C GLU A 11 -17.82 -5.34 -1.94
N ALA A 12 -17.46 -6.16 -0.94
CA ALA A 12 -18.39 -6.67 0.05
C ALA A 12 -18.99 -5.55 0.90
N GLY A 13 -18.19 -4.53 1.26
CA GLY A 13 -18.68 -3.35 1.97
C GLY A 13 -19.73 -2.58 1.17
N ALA A 14 -19.51 -2.40 -0.13
CA ALA A 14 -20.47 -1.78 -1.02
C ALA A 14 -21.75 -2.63 -1.18
N ALA A 15 -21.61 -3.94 -1.39
CA ALA A 15 -22.72 -4.88 -1.49
C ALA A 15 -23.59 -4.87 -0.22
N ALA A 16 -22.97 -4.89 0.95
CA ALA A 16 -23.66 -4.86 2.24
C ALA A 16 -24.41 -3.54 2.47
N ALA A 17 -23.95 -2.44 1.86
CA ALA A 17 -24.63 -1.15 1.87
C ALA A 17 -25.72 -1.02 0.80
N GLY A 18 -25.99 -2.07 0.01
CA GLY A 18 -26.95 -2.04 -1.09
C GLY A 18 -26.49 -1.27 -2.32
N MET A 19 -25.19 -1.07 -2.47
CA MET A 19 -24.57 -0.34 -3.59
C MET A 19 -23.96 -1.30 -4.62
N ASP A 20 -23.71 -0.80 -5.83
CA ASP A 20 -22.94 -1.54 -6.85
C ASP A 20 -21.50 -1.78 -6.35
N PRO A 21 -21.03 -3.03 -6.26
CA PRO A 21 -19.67 -3.35 -5.82
C PRO A 21 -18.59 -3.02 -6.85
N ALA A 22 -18.89 -3.08 -8.15
CA ALA A 22 -17.88 -3.03 -9.20
C ALA A 22 -16.97 -1.78 -9.15
N PRO A 23 -17.48 -0.56 -8.86
CA PRO A 23 -16.64 0.63 -8.72
C PRO A 23 -15.63 0.59 -7.56
N TRP A 24 -15.84 -0.31 -6.59
CA TRP A 24 -15.00 -0.44 -5.39
C TRP A 24 -13.85 -1.45 -5.55
N HIS A 25 -13.80 -2.17 -6.68
CA HIS A 25 -12.74 -3.13 -6.97
C HIS A 25 -11.35 -2.48 -6.96
N VAL A 26 -11.20 -1.38 -7.71
CA VAL A 26 -9.92 -0.69 -7.91
C VAL A 26 -9.35 -0.16 -6.59
N LEU A 27 -10.22 0.30 -5.68
CA LEU A 27 -9.81 0.71 -4.34
C LEU A 27 -9.10 -0.43 -3.63
N GLY A 28 -9.73 -1.60 -3.55
CA GLY A 28 -9.18 -2.74 -2.85
C GLY A 28 -7.97 -3.35 -3.57
N GLU A 29 -7.99 -3.44 -4.90
CA GLU A 29 -6.85 -3.93 -5.67
C GLU A 29 -5.59 -3.08 -5.42
N ASN A 30 -5.71 -1.76 -5.55
CA ASN A 30 -4.61 -0.83 -5.32
C ASN A 30 -4.14 -0.84 -3.86
N LEU A 31 -5.06 -0.91 -2.89
CA LEU A 31 -4.70 -1.04 -1.47
C LEU A 31 -3.92 -2.31 -1.17
N GLY A 32 -4.33 -3.45 -1.71
CA GLY A 32 -3.64 -4.70 -1.45
C GLY A 32 -2.29 -4.81 -2.20
N LEU A 33 -2.13 -4.11 -3.33
CA LEU A 33 -0.81 -3.92 -3.96
C LEU A 33 0.07 -2.98 -3.13
N ALA A 34 -0.48 -1.84 -2.68
CA ALA A 34 0.22 -0.89 -1.81
C ALA A 34 0.72 -1.57 -0.53
N TYR A 35 -0.12 -2.42 0.08
CA TYR A 35 0.26 -3.18 1.27
C TYR A 35 1.46 -4.09 1.03
N GLN A 36 1.55 -4.75 -0.13
CA GLN A 36 2.70 -5.59 -0.47
C GLN A 36 3.98 -4.76 -0.64
N VAL A 37 3.90 -3.60 -1.29
CA VAL A 37 5.05 -2.70 -1.45
C VAL A 37 5.49 -2.11 -0.10
N ALA A 38 4.53 -1.74 0.76
CA ALA A 38 4.82 -1.24 2.10
C ALA A 38 5.48 -2.31 2.99
N ASP A 39 5.05 -3.58 2.88
CA ASP A 39 5.66 -4.72 3.56
C ASP A 39 7.13 -4.89 3.14
N ASP A 40 7.40 -4.89 1.82
CA ASP A 40 8.77 -4.98 1.29
C ASP A 40 9.66 -3.81 1.74
N LEU A 41 9.12 -2.58 1.75
CA LEU A 41 9.82 -1.38 2.24
C LEU A 41 10.15 -1.48 3.73
N ARG A 42 9.19 -1.95 4.55
CA ARG A 42 9.36 -2.13 5.98
C ARG A 42 10.43 -3.18 6.28
N ASP A 43 10.40 -4.31 5.58
CA ASP A 43 11.35 -5.40 5.78
C ASP A 43 12.80 -4.94 5.48
N VAL A 44 13.00 -4.18 4.41
CA VAL A 44 14.31 -3.61 4.08
C VAL A 44 14.75 -2.55 5.10
N ALA A 45 13.86 -1.66 5.51
CA ALA A 45 14.18 -0.62 6.49
C ALA A 45 14.50 -1.20 7.88
N SER A 46 13.74 -2.20 8.35
CA SER A 46 14.01 -2.88 9.62
C SER A 46 15.34 -3.63 9.58
N SER A 47 15.68 -4.28 8.47
CA SER A 47 17.00 -4.91 8.33
C SER A 47 18.16 -3.91 8.38
N ALA A 48 17.96 -2.67 7.89
CA ALA A 48 18.94 -1.58 7.98
C ALA A 48 19.24 -1.20 9.43
N ASP A 49 18.17 -1.01 10.21
CA ASP A 49 18.24 -0.58 11.60
C ASP A 49 18.81 -1.68 12.50
N GLU A 50 18.51 -2.94 12.22
CA GLU A 50 19.05 -4.11 12.95
C GLU A 50 20.54 -4.36 12.68
N LEU A 51 21.04 -4.05 11.47
CA LEU A 51 22.43 -4.33 11.07
C LEU A 51 23.41 -3.17 11.32
N GLY A 52 22.93 -1.96 11.64
CA GLY A 52 23.78 -0.79 11.95
C GLY A 52 24.76 -0.38 10.82
N LYS A 53 24.54 -0.88 9.59
CA LYS A 53 25.35 -0.65 8.38
C LYS A 53 24.42 -0.60 7.17
N PRO A 54 24.78 0.12 6.09
CA PRO A 54 23.90 0.29 4.94
C PRO A 54 23.54 -1.07 4.34
N VAL A 55 22.24 -1.29 4.20
CA VAL A 55 21.60 -2.50 3.67
C VAL A 55 22.11 -2.77 2.26
N GLY A 56 22.55 -3.99 2.03
CA GLY A 56 23.06 -4.43 0.72
C GLY A 56 23.84 -5.73 0.73
N GLN A 57 23.81 -6.51 1.82
CA GLN A 57 24.61 -7.75 1.92
C GLN A 57 23.84 -9.04 2.10
N ASP A 58 22.52 -9.03 2.24
CA ASP A 58 21.76 -10.28 2.15
C ASP A 58 20.60 -10.13 1.18
N ALA A 59 20.84 -10.62 -0.05
CA ALA A 59 19.83 -11.03 -1.00
C ALA A 59 19.10 -12.29 -0.46
N ALA A 60 18.52 -12.18 0.74
CA ALA A 60 17.89 -13.30 1.39
C ALA A 60 16.49 -13.49 0.80
N HIS A 61 16.39 -14.58 0.04
CA HIS A 61 15.22 -15.16 -0.62
C HIS A 61 14.94 -14.57 -2.02
N ASP A 62 14.99 -15.43 -3.05
CA ASP A 62 14.50 -15.25 -4.44
C ASP A 62 13.00 -14.87 -4.54
N ARG A 63 12.42 -14.26 -3.50
CA ARG A 63 11.08 -13.72 -3.50
C ARG A 63 11.11 -12.39 -4.26
N PRO A 64 10.28 -12.22 -5.31
CA PRO A 64 10.13 -10.93 -5.96
C PRO A 64 9.69 -9.89 -4.92
N SER A 65 10.43 -8.77 -4.84
CA SER A 65 10.08 -7.63 -3.98
C SER A 65 10.19 -6.34 -4.77
N ALA A 66 9.31 -5.38 -4.48
CA ALA A 66 9.30 -4.09 -5.17
C ALA A 66 10.61 -3.33 -4.95
N VAL A 67 11.23 -3.48 -3.77
CA VAL A 67 12.50 -2.81 -3.44
C VAL A 67 13.67 -3.45 -4.20
N ALA A 68 13.66 -4.78 -4.39
CA ALA A 68 14.70 -5.45 -5.17
C ALA A 68 14.62 -5.09 -6.67
N GLU A 69 13.42 -4.86 -7.19
CA GLU A 69 13.19 -4.50 -8.60
C GLU A 69 13.42 -3.01 -8.87
N LEU A 70 12.92 -2.13 -8.01
CA LEU A 70 12.83 -0.69 -8.26
C LEU A 70 13.82 0.14 -7.41
N GLY A 71 14.50 -0.47 -6.46
CA GLY A 71 15.23 0.24 -5.40
C GLY A 71 14.29 0.89 -4.39
N LEU A 72 14.86 1.48 -3.32
CA LEU A 72 14.09 2.09 -2.24
C LEU A 72 13.21 3.25 -2.72
N ASP A 73 13.81 4.21 -3.44
CA ASP A 73 13.10 5.38 -3.94
C ASP A 73 12.03 5.00 -4.99
N GLY A 74 12.33 4.02 -5.85
CA GLY A 74 11.38 3.54 -6.86
C GLY A 74 10.20 2.80 -6.22
N ALA A 75 10.43 1.97 -5.22
CA ALA A 75 9.38 1.30 -4.46
C ALA A 75 8.50 2.30 -3.70
N LEU A 76 9.09 3.36 -3.14
CA LEU A 76 8.33 4.44 -2.49
C LEU A 76 7.48 5.24 -3.49
N GLY A 77 8.02 5.54 -4.68
CA GLY A 77 7.26 6.15 -5.77
C GLY A 77 6.08 5.26 -6.18
N ARG A 78 6.33 3.95 -6.34
CA ARG A 78 5.29 2.97 -6.68
C ARG A 78 4.20 2.88 -5.61
N LEU A 79 4.58 2.91 -4.33
CA LEU A 79 3.64 2.96 -3.23
C LEU A 79 2.76 4.21 -3.33
N THR A 80 3.37 5.38 -3.54
CA THR A 80 2.67 6.66 -3.67
C THR A 80 1.64 6.64 -4.80
N GLU A 81 1.99 6.09 -5.96
CA GLU A 81 1.07 5.89 -7.08
C GLU A 81 -0.11 5.00 -6.71
N LEU A 82 0.14 3.87 -6.06
CA LEU A 82 -0.89 2.92 -5.67
C LEU A 82 -1.85 3.52 -4.63
N VAL A 83 -1.33 4.22 -3.63
CA VAL A 83 -2.15 4.86 -2.60
C VAL A 83 -2.99 6.00 -3.19
N THR A 84 -2.41 6.80 -4.08
CA THR A 84 -3.14 7.87 -4.78
C THR A 84 -4.22 7.29 -5.69
N GLY A 85 -3.88 6.26 -6.48
CA GLY A 85 -4.83 5.55 -7.34
C GLY A 85 -5.96 4.90 -6.55
N ALA A 86 -5.66 4.33 -5.37
CA ALA A 86 -6.67 3.82 -4.45
C ALA A 86 -7.61 4.94 -3.99
N ALA A 87 -7.09 6.03 -3.44
CA ALA A 87 -7.88 7.15 -2.95
C ALA A 87 -8.74 7.79 -4.05
N ASP A 88 -8.19 7.97 -5.25
CA ASP A 88 -8.88 8.58 -6.40
C ASP A 88 -9.97 7.69 -6.97
N SER A 89 -9.81 6.37 -6.88
CA SER A 89 -10.82 5.40 -7.32
C SER A 89 -12.08 5.36 -6.45
N ILE A 90 -12.04 5.95 -5.24
CA ILE A 90 -13.20 5.95 -4.33
C ILE A 90 -14.37 6.66 -5.02
N PRO A 91 -15.53 5.98 -5.21
CA PRO A 91 -16.70 6.57 -5.84
C PRO A 91 -17.26 7.77 -5.06
N VAL A 92 -18.02 8.63 -5.75
CA VAL A 92 -18.71 9.76 -5.11
C VAL A 92 -19.73 9.22 -4.11
N CYS A 93 -19.48 9.46 -2.82
CA CYS A 93 -20.38 9.10 -1.73
C CYS A 93 -20.17 10.04 -0.53
N ARG A 94 -21.11 10.04 0.41
CA ARG A 94 -21.10 10.92 1.60
C ARG A 94 -19.81 10.82 2.43
N GLY A 95 -19.15 9.66 2.44
CA GLY A 95 -17.94 9.39 3.22
C GLY A 95 -16.65 9.40 2.40
N ARG A 96 -16.68 9.87 1.14
CA ARG A 96 -15.53 9.77 0.22
C ARG A 96 -14.27 10.39 0.82
N ASP A 97 -14.34 11.64 1.27
CA ASP A 97 -13.16 12.36 1.76
C ASP A 97 -12.61 11.75 3.05
N THR A 98 -13.49 11.32 3.95
CA THR A 98 -13.09 10.58 5.16
C THR A 98 -12.37 9.28 4.80
N LEU A 99 -12.90 8.51 3.85
CA LEU A 99 -12.27 7.27 3.42
C LEU A 99 -10.92 7.51 2.71
N ARG A 100 -10.81 8.57 1.90
CA ARG A 100 -9.54 8.99 1.32
C ARG A 100 -8.50 9.27 2.42
N THR A 101 -8.85 10.05 3.43
CA THR A 101 -7.96 10.33 4.57
C THR A 101 -7.53 9.03 5.26
N LEU A 102 -8.46 8.13 5.53
CA LEU A 102 -8.17 6.84 6.16
C LEU A 102 -7.20 5.98 5.34
N VAL A 103 -7.31 5.99 4.00
CA VAL A 103 -6.38 5.29 3.11
C VAL A 103 -4.94 5.80 3.32
N TYR A 104 -4.73 7.11 3.30
CA TYR A 104 -3.39 7.68 3.52
C TYR A 104 -2.88 7.45 4.93
N GLU A 105 -3.73 7.64 5.95
CA GLU A 105 -3.34 7.40 7.34
C GLU A 105 -2.89 5.97 7.57
N GLU A 106 -3.63 5.00 7.02
CA GLU A 106 -3.31 3.60 7.27
C GLU A 106 -2.06 3.16 6.53
N MET A 107 -1.81 3.69 5.33
CA MET A 107 -0.55 3.44 4.63
C MET A 107 0.65 4.06 5.35
N ARG A 108 0.50 5.25 5.92
CA ARG A 108 1.53 5.89 6.75
C ARG A 108 1.85 5.08 8.00
N ARG A 109 0.84 4.48 8.65
CA ARG A 109 1.04 3.63 9.84
C ARG A 109 1.82 2.34 9.56
N LEU A 110 1.81 1.85 8.32
CA LEU A 110 2.54 0.65 7.92
C LEU A 110 4.02 0.92 7.64
N LEU A 111 4.39 2.17 7.33
CA LEU A 111 5.76 2.54 7.02
C LEU A 111 6.55 2.98 8.27
N PRO A 112 7.88 2.78 8.28
CA PRO A 112 8.78 3.45 9.21
C PRO A 112 8.64 4.97 9.14
N GLU A 113 8.80 5.67 10.28
CA GLU A 113 8.58 7.13 10.38
C GLU A 113 9.37 7.97 9.36
N HIS A 114 10.57 7.53 8.98
CA HIS A 114 11.40 8.25 8.01
C HIS A 114 10.87 8.13 6.57
N LEU A 115 10.25 7.00 6.21
CA LEU A 115 9.62 6.78 4.90
C LEU A 115 8.19 7.34 4.87
N ALA A 116 7.45 7.26 5.98
CA ALA A 116 6.07 7.75 6.07
C ALA A 116 5.95 9.25 5.77
N ARG A 117 6.99 10.05 6.08
CA ARG A 117 7.05 11.49 5.78
C ARG A 117 7.11 11.83 4.28
N GLN A 118 7.30 10.84 3.42
CA GLN A 118 7.40 11.04 1.97
C GLN A 118 6.10 10.69 1.23
N LEU A 119 5.10 10.17 1.95
CA LEU A 119 3.72 10.02 1.48
C LEU A 119 2.93 11.28 1.84
N ASP A 120 3.11 12.37 1.07
CA ASP A 120 2.32 13.62 1.20
C ASP A 120 1.51 13.91 -0.09
#